data_AF-A0A7C6KRN1-F1
#
_entry.id   AF-A0A7C6KRN1-F1
#
_cell.length_a   1.000
_cell.length_b   1.000
_cell.length_c   1.000
_cell.angle_alpha   90.00
_cell.angle_beta   90.00
_cell.angle_gamma   90.00
#
_symmetry.space_group_name_H-M   'P 1'
#
loop_
_entity.id
_entity.type
_entity.pdbx_description
1 polymer ?
#
loop_
_entity_poly.entity_id
_entity_poly.type
_entity_poly.pdbx_seq_one_letter_code
_entity_poly.pdbx_strand_id
1 'polypeptide(L)'
;MEYIAKARELGEALLKTPELIKLKEAEAEIQKDPAAAKAFAEYQEKERNLVTAQMFSKIPSEKDSVALIDLKMRLMRQYPSIRTFFNCQQDFERLMATVNLTITTTIFGMPSADQLPLPQELKNLAQQLLDNISGGKEGPKMEVPEGFKLPEGLNMPEGFKLPDGFKLPEGFNLGGSKKGS
;
A
#
# COMPACT_ATOMS: atom_id res chain seq x y z
N MET A 1 -25.57 19.42 3.97
CA MET A 1 -24.80 18.82 2.86
C MET A 1 -24.40 17.41 3.28
N GLU A 2 -25.15 16.41 2.83
CA GLU A 2 -25.05 15.00 3.25
C GLU A 2 -23.63 14.42 3.14
N TYR A 3 -22.90 14.74 2.06
CA TYR A 3 -21.55 14.20 1.84
C TYR A 3 -20.54 14.64 2.91
N ILE A 4 -20.69 15.84 3.49
CA ILE A 4 -19.83 16.32 4.59
C ILE A 4 -20.12 15.52 5.86
N ALA A 5 -21.39 15.18 6.12
CA ALA A 5 -21.76 14.34 7.25
C ALA A 5 -21.16 12.93 7.09
N LYS A 6 -21.24 12.34 5.89
CA LYS A 6 -20.60 11.04 5.59
C LYS A 6 -19.07 11.07 5.69
N ALA A 7 -18.43 12.16 5.27
CA ALA A 7 -16.99 12.33 5.48
C ALA A 7 -16.62 12.39 6.97
N ARG A 8 -17.45 13.03 7.81
CA ARG A 8 -17.26 13.03 9.27
C ARG A 8 -17.46 11.63 9.86
N GLU A 9 -18.51 10.92 9.47
CA GLU A 9 -18.75 9.53 9.90
C GLU A 9 -17.55 8.63 9.57
N LEU A 10 -16.98 8.77 8.36
CA LEU A 10 -15.76 8.07 7.98
C LEU A 10 -14.59 8.47 8.90
N GLY A 11 -14.38 9.76 9.15
CA GLY A 11 -13.37 10.23 10.10
C GLY A 11 -13.53 9.62 11.50
N GLU A 12 -14.75 9.58 12.03
CA GLU A 12 -15.06 8.98 13.33
C GLU A 12 -14.83 7.46 13.35
N ALA A 13 -15.06 6.78 12.22
CA ALA A 13 -14.72 5.37 12.08
C ALA A 13 -13.20 5.16 12.06
N LEU A 14 -12.45 6.00 11.33
CA LEU A 14 -10.98 5.99 11.29
C LEU A 14 -10.37 6.24 12.67
N LEU A 15 -10.98 7.08 13.51
CA LEU A 15 -10.56 7.27 14.91
C LEU A 15 -10.53 5.99 15.74
N LYS A 16 -11.32 4.98 15.36
CA LYS A 16 -11.47 3.71 16.07
C LYS A 16 -10.62 2.59 15.49
N THR A 17 -9.85 2.84 14.42
CA THR A 17 -9.02 1.81 13.81
C THR A 17 -7.79 1.51 14.67
N PRO A 18 -7.32 0.25 14.68
CA PRO A 18 -6.15 -0.13 15.46
C PRO A 18 -4.88 0.63 15.03
N GLU A 19 -4.76 0.99 13.75
CA GLU A 19 -3.63 1.75 13.21
C GLU A 19 -3.52 3.14 13.87
N LEU A 20 -4.64 3.86 13.96
CA LEU A 20 -4.65 5.21 14.54
C LEU A 20 -4.55 5.17 16.08
N ILE A 21 -5.13 4.15 16.73
CA ILE A 21 -4.96 3.94 18.17
C ILE A 21 -3.48 3.70 18.50
N LYS A 22 -2.82 2.76 17.81
CA LYS A 22 -1.40 2.46 18.00
C LYS A 22 -0.51 3.66 17.70
N LEU A 23 -0.84 4.46 16.69
CA LEU A 23 -0.11 5.68 16.37
C LEU A 23 -0.14 6.67 17.54
N LYS A 24 -1.31 6.91 18.13
CA LYS A 24 -1.47 7.79 19.31
C LYS A 24 -0.75 7.24 20.54
N GLU A 25 -0.80 5.93 20.76
CA GLU A 25 -0.08 5.27 21.86
C GLU A 25 1.44 5.42 21.68
N ALA A 26 1.96 5.20 20.48
CA ALA A 26 3.38 5.36 20.18
C ALA A 26 3.84 6.82 20.36
N GLU A 27 3.00 7.79 19.99
CA GLU A 27 3.27 9.21 20.25
C GLU A 27 3.31 9.52 21.75
N ALA A 28 2.34 9.01 22.52
CA ALA A 28 2.34 9.16 23.97
C ALA A 28 3.56 8.50 24.62
N GLU A 29 4.06 7.39 24.07
CA GLU A 29 5.28 6.72 24.54
C GLU A 29 6.53 7.58 24.30
N ILE A 30 6.62 8.30 23.19
CA ILE A 30 7.69 9.27 22.95
C ILE A 30 7.69 10.35 24.04
N GLN A 31 6.52 10.83 24.44
CA GLN A 31 6.38 11.90 25.45
C GLN A 31 6.83 11.50 26.86
N LYS A 32 6.93 10.19 27.15
CA LYS A 32 7.41 9.69 28.45
C LYS A 32 8.93 9.87 28.62
N ASP A 33 9.67 10.01 27.52
CA ASP A 33 11.11 10.28 27.52
C ASP A 33 11.37 11.73 27.04
N PRO A 34 11.79 12.65 27.94
CA PRO A 34 12.07 14.04 27.58
C PRO A 34 13.12 14.21 26.48
N ALA A 35 14.11 13.30 26.40
CA ALA A 35 15.15 13.36 25.37
C ALA A 35 14.58 12.96 24.01
N ALA A 36 13.80 11.87 23.96
CA ALA A 36 13.10 11.44 22.75
C ALA A 36 12.08 12.49 22.29
N ALA A 37 11.28 13.04 23.20
CA ALA A 37 10.28 14.06 22.91
C ALA A 37 10.91 15.32 22.30
N LYS A 38 12.01 15.81 22.87
CA LYS A 38 12.75 16.96 22.33
C LYS A 38 13.30 16.66 20.94
N ALA A 39 13.97 15.51 20.77
CA ALA A 39 14.57 15.13 19.50
C ALA A 39 13.51 14.92 18.40
N PHE A 40 12.34 14.41 18.77
CA PHE A 40 11.21 14.23 17.87
C PHE A 40 10.55 15.57 17.48
N ALA A 41 10.43 16.52 18.41
CA ALA A 41 9.93 17.87 18.12
C ALA A 41 10.83 18.61 17.11
N GLU A 42 12.16 18.46 17.22
CA GLU A 42 13.11 19.01 16.23
C GLU A 42 12.92 18.40 14.84
N TYR A 43 12.58 17.10 14.76
CA TYR A 43 12.22 16.45 13.49
C TYR A 43 10.93 17.03 12.90
N GLN A 44 9.86 17.13 13.70
CA GLN A 44 8.57 17.66 13.25
C GLN A 44 8.67 19.12 12.76
N GLU A 45 9.49 19.93 13.41
CA GLU A 45 9.74 21.31 12.97
C GLU A 45 10.41 21.36 11.60
N LYS A 46 11.45 20.55 11.38
CA LYS A 46 12.12 20.47 10.07
C LYS A 46 11.18 19.98 8.97
N GLU A 47 10.39 18.96 9.26
CA GLU A 47 9.39 18.43 8.33
C GLU A 47 8.36 19.51 7.96
N ARG A 48 7.78 20.19 8.95
CA ARG A 48 6.82 21.29 8.72
C ARG A 48 7.42 22.41 7.88
N ASN A 49 8.66 22.81 8.16
CA ASN A 49 9.34 23.87 7.41
C ASN A 49 9.55 23.46 5.94
N LEU A 50 9.88 22.19 5.68
CA LEU A 50 10.02 21.68 4.32
C LEU A 50 8.70 21.67 3.56
N VAL A 51 7.64 21.16 4.17
CA VAL A 51 6.28 21.17 3.59
C VAL A 51 5.81 22.60 3.31
N THR A 52 6.08 23.52 4.23
CA THR A 52 5.74 24.94 4.07
C THR A 52 6.51 25.56 2.90
N ALA A 53 7.80 25.26 2.75
CA ALA A 53 8.60 25.73 1.63
C ALA A 53 8.03 25.25 0.28
N GLN A 54 7.62 23.98 0.18
CA GLN A 54 6.95 23.42 -1.00
C GLN A 54 5.67 24.17 -1.35
N MET A 55 4.83 24.49 -0.36
CA MET A 55 3.55 25.18 -0.58
C MET A 55 3.73 26.59 -1.16
N PHE A 56 4.79 27.30 -0.79
CA PHE A 56 5.10 28.63 -1.33
C PHE A 56 5.91 28.58 -2.64
N SER A 57 5.85 27.47 -3.37
CA SER A 57 6.58 27.22 -4.63
C SER A 57 8.09 27.41 -4.52
N LYS A 58 8.65 27.34 -3.30
CA LYS A 58 10.10 27.20 -3.13
C LYS A 58 10.40 25.71 -3.26
N ILE A 59 11.17 25.36 -4.29
CA ILE A 59 11.72 24.01 -4.43
C ILE A 59 12.52 23.74 -3.15
N PRO A 60 12.14 22.76 -2.31
CA PRO A 60 12.97 22.36 -1.19
C PRO A 60 14.33 21.99 -1.73
N SER A 61 15.39 22.50 -1.09
CA SER A 61 16.72 22.08 -1.48
C SER A 61 16.82 20.56 -1.27
N GLU A 62 17.34 19.84 -2.26
CA GLU A 62 17.61 18.39 -2.14
C GLU A 62 18.41 18.08 -0.86
N LYS A 63 19.30 19.01 -0.48
CA LYS A 63 20.07 18.95 0.76
C LYS A 63 19.20 18.85 2.01
N ASP A 64 18.10 19.60 2.08
CA ASP A 64 17.23 19.63 3.24
C ASP A 64 16.36 18.37 3.32
N SER A 65 15.93 17.84 2.18
CA SER A 65 15.25 16.55 2.08
C SER A 65 16.14 15.40 2.58
N VAL A 66 17.40 15.36 2.13
CA VAL A 66 18.38 14.37 2.59
C VAL A 66 18.64 14.51 4.09
N ALA A 67 18.80 15.74 4.59
CA ALA A 67 19.02 15.99 6.02
C ALA A 67 17.85 15.52 6.90
N LEU A 68 16.60 15.62 6.41
CA LEU A 68 15.42 15.11 7.12
C LEU A 68 15.43 13.58 7.18
N ILE A 69 15.77 12.91 6.07
CA ILE A 69 15.90 11.45 6.00
C ILE A 69 16.97 10.96 6.97
N ASP A 70 18.15 11.57 6.97
CA ASP A 70 19.25 11.22 7.89
C ASP A 70 18.87 11.45 9.36
N LEU A 71 18.13 12.51 9.64
CA LEU A 71 17.61 12.77 10.98
C LEU A 71 16.62 11.67 11.40
N LYS A 72 15.66 11.32 10.55
CA LYS A 72 14.72 10.22 10.80
C LYS A 72 15.44 8.91 11.09
N MET A 73 16.43 8.54 10.27
CA MET A 73 17.22 7.31 10.47
C MET A 73 18.03 7.33 11.77
N ARG A 74 18.55 8.49 12.20
CA ARG A 74 19.24 8.61 13.49
C ARG A 74 18.28 8.46 14.66
N LEU A 75 17.13 9.12 14.61
CA LEU A 75 16.12 9.03 15.67
C LEU A 75 15.58 7.61 15.83
N MET A 76 15.32 6.90 14.73
CA MET A 76 14.88 5.50 14.76
C MET A 76 15.92 4.54 15.36
N ARG A 77 17.22 4.85 15.21
CA ARG A 77 18.30 4.04 15.80
C ARG A 77 18.49 4.33 17.28
N GLN A 78 18.35 5.59 17.66
CA GLN A 78 18.63 6.06 19.02
C GLN A 78 17.46 5.83 19.98
N TYR A 79 16.22 5.97 19.50
CA TYR A 79 15.02 5.93 20.33
C TYR A 79 14.03 4.87 19.81
N PRO A 80 13.89 3.72 20.50
CA PRO A 80 12.95 2.66 20.11
C PRO A 80 11.49 3.11 20.06
N SER A 81 11.09 4.06 20.92
CA SER A 81 9.75 4.67 20.91
C SER A 81 9.49 5.42 19.60
N ILE A 82 10.45 6.23 19.13
CA ILE A 82 10.36 6.93 17.84
C ILE A 82 10.34 5.95 16.67
N ARG A 83 11.13 4.88 16.73
CA ARG A 83 11.07 3.81 15.71
C ARG A 83 9.68 3.19 15.62
N THR A 84 9.08 2.90 16.78
CA THR A 84 7.73 2.33 16.85
C THR A 84 6.70 3.28 16.27
N PHE A 85 6.77 4.57 16.61
CA PHE A 85 5.92 5.61 16.04
C PHE A 85 6.00 5.62 14.51
N PHE A 86 7.20 5.64 13.92
CA PHE A 86 7.33 5.69 12.45
C PHE A 86 6.79 4.43 11.75
N ASN A 87 6.89 3.25 12.39
CA ASN A 87 6.27 2.05 11.86
C ASN A 87 4.74 2.15 11.88
N CYS A 88 4.17 2.59 13.02
CA CYS A 88 2.73 2.80 13.14
C CYS A 88 2.22 3.90 12.20
N GLN A 89 3.03 4.95 11.98
CA GLN A 89 2.72 6.01 11.04
C GLN A 89 2.60 5.46 9.61
N GLN A 90 3.54 4.60 9.20
CA GLN A 90 3.49 3.97 7.88
C GLN A 90 2.23 3.09 7.70
N ASP A 91 1.85 2.34 8.73
CA ASP A 91 0.62 1.52 8.70
C ASP A 91 -0.63 2.39 8.55
N PHE A 92 -0.71 3.50 9.30
CA PHE A 92 -1.81 4.46 9.18
C PHE A 92 -1.84 5.14 7.80
N GLU A 93 -0.68 5.51 7.24
CA GLU A 93 -0.58 6.09 5.90
C GLU A 93 -1.07 5.12 4.82
N ARG A 94 -0.78 3.82 4.94
CA ARG A 94 -1.32 2.78 4.02
C ARG A 94 -2.84 2.66 4.12
N LEU A 95 -3.37 2.71 5.33
CA LEU A 95 -4.82 2.71 5.56
C LEU A 95 -5.47 3.94 4.92
N MET A 96 -4.91 5.13 5.10
CA MET A 96 -5.41 6.35 4.46
C MET A 96 -5.28 6.31 2.93
N ALA A 97 -4.18 5.75 2.41
CA ALA A 97 -4.01 5.56 0.97
C ALA A 97 -5.10 4.64 0.40
N THR A 98 -5.47 3.57 1.12
CA THR A 98 -6.55 2.65 0.73
C THR A 98 -7.89 3.37 0.72
N VAL A 99 -8.20 4.16 1.76
CA VAL A 99 -9.43 4.96 1.84
C VAL A 99 -9.53 5.94 0.68
N ASN A 100 -8.46 6.70 0.41
CA ASN A 100 -8.41 7.66 -0.69
C ASN A 100 -8.56 6.95 -2.05
N LEU A 101 -7.92 5.80 -2.22
CA LEU A 101 -8.05 4.98 -3.41
C LEU A 101 -9.50 4.52 -3.59
N THR A 102 -10.15 3.97 -2.55
CA THR A 102 -11.55 3.53 -2.60
C THR A 102 -12.50 4.67 -2.96
N ILE A 103 -12.32 5.85 -2.37
CA ILE A 103 -13.14 7.03 -2.69
C ILE A 103 -12.94 7.42 -4.16
N THR A 104 -11.68 7.50 -4.60
CA THR A 104 -11.32 7.89 -5.97
C THR A 104 -11.87 6.89 -6.99
N THR A 105 -11.72 5.59 -6.72
CA THR A 105 -12.22 4.52 -7.61
C THR A 105 -13.74 4.49 -7.67
N THR A 106 -14.42 4.84 -6.57
CA THR A 106 -15.89 4.93 -6.55
C THR A 106 -16.39 6.13 -7.36
N ILE A 107 -15.66 7.25 -7.35
CA ILE A 107 -16.05 8.48 -8.08
C ILE A 107 -15.76 8.34 -9.58
N PHE A 108 -14.59 7.82 -9.95
CA PHE A 108 -14.09 7.86 -11.33
C PHE A 108 -14.02 6.49 -12.03
N GLY A 109 -14.34 5.38 -11.33
CA GLY A 109 -14.02 4.02 -11.77
C GLY A 109 -12.58 3.63 -11.44
N MET A 110 -12.11 2.42 -11.76
CA MET A 110 -10.71 2.01 -11.53
C MET A 110 -9.76 2.95 -12.29
N PRO A 111 -9.01 3.82 -11.60
CA PRO A 111 -8.00 4.63 -12.25
C PRO A 111 -6.79 3.73 -12.57
N SER A 112 -6.16 3.94 -13.72
CA SER A 112 -4.80 3.41 -13.93
C SER A 112 -3.89 4.00 -12.85
N ALA A 113 -2.92 3.23 -12.32
CA ALA A 113 -2.04 3.70 -11.24
C ALA A 113 -1.28 5.01 -11.55
N ASP A 114 -1.18 5.37 -12.83
CA ASP A 114 -0.61 6.62 -13.31
C ASP A 114 -1.47 7.86 -13.00
N GLN A 115 -2.78 7.69 -12.82
CA GLN A 115 -3.74 8.77 -12.57
C GLN A 115 -3.92 9.07 -11.07
N LEU A 116 -3.35 8.25 -10.19
CA LEU A 116 -3.43 8.45 -8.75
C LEU A 116 -2.39 9.48 -8.29
N PRO A 117 -2.78 10.52 -7.52
CA PRO A 117 -1.85 11.48 -6.92
C PRO A 117 -1.15 10.86 -5.69
N LEU A 118 -0.57 9.67 -5.86
CA LEU A 118 0.15 8.95 -4.82
C LEU A 118 1.67 9.07 -5.05
N PRO A 119 2.47 9.20 -3.97
CA PRO A 119 3.92 9.03 -4.02
C PRO A 119 4.29 7.72 -4.74
N GLN A 120 5.39 7.70 -5.50
CA GLN A 120 5.80 6.52 -6.28
C GLN A 120 5.89 5.23 -5.42
N GLU A 121 6.30 5.36 -4.16
CA GLU A 121 6.37 4.26 -3.20
C GLU A 121 5.00 3.62 -2.92
N LEU A 122 3.94 4.43 -2.89
CA LEU A 122 2.56 4.00 -2.67
C LEU A 122 1.86 3.60 -3.96
N LYS A 123 2.39 3.96 -5.14
CA LYS A 123 1.85 3.50 -6.44
C LYS A 123 1.95 1.99 -6.59
N ASN A 124 3.06 1.38 -6.16
CA ASN A 124 3.23 -0.07 -6.22
C ASN A 124 2.22 -0.80 -5.32
N LEU A 125 1.96 -0.25 -4.13
CA LEU A 125 0.95 -0.78 -3.22
C LEU A 125 -0.47 -0.58 -3.78
N ALA A 126 -0.74 0.59 -4.35
CA ALA A 126 -2.03 0.87 -5.00
C ALA A 126 -2.25 -0.06 -6.21
N GLN A 127 -1.23 -0.31 -7.03
CA GLN A 127 -1.29 -1.26 -8.12
C GLN A 127 -1.57 -2.68 -7.61
N GLN A 128 -0.86 -3.15 -6.58
CA GLN A 128 -1.14 -4.45 -5.95
C GLN A 128 -2.55 -4.56 -5.36
N LEU A 129 -3.06 -3.49 -4.74
CA LEU A 129 -4.43 -3.46 -4.21
C LEU A 129 -5.46 -3.47 -5.35
N LEU A 130 -5.22 -2.73 -6.43
CA LEU A 130 -6.07 -2.74 -7.63
C LEU A 130 -6.05 -4.12 -8.30
N ASP A 131 -4.90 -4.76 -8.40
CA ASP A 131 -4.74 -6.11 -8.96
C ASP A 131 -5.51 -7.15 -8.11
N ASN A 132 -5.51 -7.00 -6.79
CA ASN A 132 -6.24 -7.89 -5.87
C ASN A 132 -7.76 -7.61 -5.83
N ILE A 133 -8.19 -6.36 -5.97
CA ILE A 133 -9.62 -5.97 -5.98
C ILE A 133 -10.27 -6.26 -7.34
N SER A 134 -9.50 -6.18 -8.44
CA SER A 134 -10.01 -6.31 -9.80
C SER A 134 -10.38 -7.73 -10.23
N GLY A 135 -9.96 -8.78 -9.50
CA GLY A 135 -10.58 -10.11 -9.50
C GLY A 135 -11.05 -10.68 -10.84
N GLY A 136 -10.36 -10.37 -11.94
CA GLY A 136 -10.99 -10.42 -13.26
C GLY A 136 -10.03 -10.42 -14.44
N LYS A 137 -8.85 -11.06 -14.32
CA LYS A 137 -8.18 -11.90 -15.34
C LYS A 137 -6.71 -12.11 -14.98
N GLU A 138 -6.36 -13.40 -14.99
CA GLU A 138 -5.02 -13.98 -15.05
C GLU A 138 -4.09 -13.56 -13.90
N GLY A 139 -3.82 -14.53 -13.01
CA GLY A 139 -2.62 -14.51 -12.19
C GLY A 139 -1.37 -14.27 -13.05
N PRO A 140 -0.19 -14.06 -12.43
CA PRO A 140 1.02 -13.69 -13.17
C PRO A 140 1.12 -14.55 -14.42
N LYS A 141 1.22 -13.93 -15.60
CA LYS A 141 1.62 -14.65 -16.81
C LYS A 141 2.96 -15.28 -16.48
N MET A 142 2.92 -16.52 -16.00
CA MET A 142 4.07 -17.40 -16.02
C MET A 142 4.35 -17.57 -17.50
N GLU A 143 5.33 -16.83 -18.00
CA GLU A 143 6.02 -17.21 -19.21
C GLU A 143 6.63 -18.57 -18.91
N VAL A 144 5.90 -19.60 -19.32
CA VAL A 144 6.35 -20.98 -19.25
C VAL A 144 7.53 -21.08 -20.22
N PRO A 145 8.77 -21.30 -19.73
CA PRO A 145 9.92 -21.39 -20.62
C PRO A 145 9.70 -22.52 -21.63
N GLU A 146 10.20 -22.35 -22.86
CA GLU A 146 10.17 -23.42 -23.86
C GLU A 146 10.78 -24.70 -23.25
N GLY A 147 9.96 -25.74 -23.08
CA GLY A 147 10.37 -27.03 -22.49
C GLY A 147 9.83 -27.35 -21.08
N PHE A 148 9.00 -26.49 -20.49
CA PHE A 148 8.34 -26.81 -19.21
C PHE A 148 7.39 -28.01 -19.32
N LYS A 149 7.50 -28.96 -18.39
CA LYS A 149 6.63 -30.13 -18.26
C LYS A 149 5.81 -30.00 -16.98
N LEU A 150 4.50 -30.20 -17.07
CA LEU A 150 3.64 -30.24 -15.89
C LEU A 150 3.97 -31.50 -15.05
N PRO A 151 4.00 -31.39 -13.72
CA PRO A 151 4.11 -32.55 -12.83
C PRO A 151 2.87 -33.45 -12.96
N GLU A 152 3.08 -34.76 -12.78
CA GLU A 152 2.01 -35.75 -12.83
C GLU A 152 0.98 -35.49 -11.71
N GLY A 153 -0.32 -35.55 -12.04
CA GLY A 153 -1.43 -35.41 -11.08
C GLY A 153 -2.04 -34.01 -10.92
N LEU A 154 -1.69 -33.04 -11.77
CA LEU A 154 -2.25 -31.68 -11.72
C LEU A 154 -3.60 -31.60 -12.46
N ASN A 155 -4.68 -31.29 -11.76
CA ASN A 155 -6.02 -31.04 -12.35
C ASN A 155 -6.21 -29.56 -12.68
N MET A 156 -6.74 -29.26 -13.87
CA MET A 156 -6.99 -27.88 -14.30
C MET A 156 -8.42 -27.42 -14.00
N PRO A 157 -8.60 -26.14 -13.61
CA PRO A 157 -9.93 -25.56 -13.40
C PRO A 157 -10.70 -25.43 -14.72
N GLU A 158 -12.03 -25.49 -14.63
CA GLU A 158 -12.92 -25.34 -15.78
C GLU A 158 -12.71 -23.98 -16.47
N GLY A 159 -12.56 -23.99 -17.80
CA GLY A 159 -12.36 -22.79 -18.62
C GLY A 159 -10.91 -22.47 -19.00
N PHE A 160 -9.93 -23.25 -18.52
CA PHE A 160 -8.54 -23.05 -18.92
C PHE A 160 -8.28 -23.46 -20.38
N LYS A 161 -7.62 -22.59 -21.16
CA LYS A 161 -7.18 -22.86 -22.53
C LYS A 161 -5.67 -23.05 -22.57
N LEU A 162 -5.22 -24.15 -23.18
CA LEU A 162 -3.81 -24.43 -23.41
C LEU A 162 -3.28 -23.58 -24.58
N PRO A 163 -2.07 -22.99 -24.48
CA PRO A 163 -1.40 -22.32 -25.60
C PRO A 163 -1.02 -23.31 -26.72
N ASP A 164 -0.90 -22.79 -27.94
CA ASP A 164 -0.40 -23.56 -29.09
C ASP A 164 1.05 -24.03 -28.85
N GLY A 165 1.32 -25.31 -29.10
CA GLY A 165 2.65 -25.93 -28.92
C GLY A 165 2.87 -26.66 -27.59
N PHE A 166 1.89 -26.63 -26.67
CA PHE A 166 1.98 -27.30 -25.37
C PHE A 166 1.78 -28.83 -25.48
N LYS A 167 2.65 -29.63 -24.81
CA LYS A 167 2.54 -31.11 -24.77
C LYS A 167 2.06 -31.58 -23.40
N LEU A 168 0.93 -32.32 -23.39
CA LEU A 168 0.39 -32.94 -22.18
C LEU A 168 1.15 -34.25 -21.86
N PRO A 169 1.52 -34.49 -20.59
CA PRO A 169 2.06 -35.78 -20.16
C PRO A 169 0.99 -36.88 -20.23
N GLU A 170 1.43 -38.13 -20.39
CA GLU A 170 0.55 -39.31 -20.37
C GLU A 170 -0.14 -39.42 -18.99
N GLY A 171 -1.46 -39.65 -18.98
CA GLY A 171 -2.27 -39.72 -17.75
C GLY A 171 -2.95 -38.41 -17.33
N PHE A 172 -2.82 -37.33 -18.11
CA PHE A 172 -3.49 -36.06 -17.82
C PHE A 172 -5.00 -36.10 -18.12
N ASN A 173 -5.83 -35.64 -17.18
CA ASN A 173 -7.30 -35.64 -17.31
C ASN A 173 -7.84 -34.21 -17.50
N LEU A 174 -8.28 -33.90 -18.73
CA LEU A 174 -9.02 -32.67 -19.01
C LEU A 174 -10.48 -32.90 -18.59
N GLY A 175 -10.78 -32.58 -17.34
CA GLY A 175 -12.14 -32.70 -16.81
C GLY A 175 -13.15 -31.93 -17.67
N GLY A 176 -13.99 -32.67 -18.39
CA GLY A 176 -15.06 -32.06 -19.16
C GLY A 176 -15.95 -33.08 -19.88
N SER A 177 -17.06 -33.46 -19.25
CA SER A 177 -18.37 -33.68 -19.90
C SER A 177 -19.43 -34.11 -18.89
N LYS A 178 -20.33 -33.20 -18.51
CA LYS A 178 -21.75 -33.54 -18.36
C LYS A 178 -22.58 -32.55 -19.17
N LYS A 179 -22.97 -32.98 -20.36
CA LYS A 179 -24.09 -32.43 -21.14
C LYS A 179 -25.42 -32.84 -20.51
N GLY A 180 -26.40 -31.95 -20.59
CA GLY A 180 -27.82 -32.18 -20.31
C GLY A 180 -28.38 -30.94 -19.62
N SER A 181 -29.22 -30.11 -20.24
CA SER A 181 -30.33 -30.43 -21.14
C SER A 181 -30.34 -29.62 -22.44
#